data_AF-A0A968BS34-F1
#
_entry.id   AF-A0A968BS34-F1
#
_cell.length_a   1.000
_cell.length_b   1.000
_cell.length_c   1.000
_cell.angle_alpha   90.00
_cell.angle_beta   90.00
_cell.angle_gamma   90.00
#
_symmetry.space_group_name_H-M   'P 1'
#
loop_
_entity.id
_entity.type
_entity.pdbx_description
1 polymer ?
#
loop_
_entity_poly.entity_id
_entity_poly.type
_entity_poly.pdbx_seq_one_letter_code
_entity_poly.pdbx_strand_id
1 'polypeptide(L)'
;LAGIQLAWAGMNEAGLAISTMWLGETRSPAPDERPPLASPLWIQYQLDTCATVEEVMANDARVRIADAVDHYLVCDRSGACAAVEFLE
;
A
#
# COMPACT_ATOMS: atom_id res chain seq x y z
N LEU A 1 -0.98 -2.63 25.33
CA LEU A 1 0.02 -2.04 24.40
C LEU A 1 -0.66 -0.88 23.68
N ALA A 2 -0.52 0.32 24.23
CA ALA A 2 -0.88 1.55 23.52
C ALA A 2 0.30 1.93 22.62
N GLY A 3 0.06 2.36 21.37
CA GLY A 3 1.05 3.13 20.61
C GLY A 3 1.67 2.50 19.36
N ILE A 4 1.13 1.43 18.77
CA ILE A 4 1.50 1.10 17.38
C ILE A 4 0.53 1.83 16.46
N GLN A 5 0.93 2.98 15.92
CA GLN A 5 0.20 3.64 14.83
C GLN A 5 0.42 2.82 13.57
N LEU A 6 -0.46 1.84 13.35
CA LEU A 6 -0.54 1.12 12.09
C LEU A 6 -1.44 1.93 11.17
N ALA A 7 -0.90 2.35 10.02
CA ALA A 7 -1.70 3.02 9.00
C ALA A 7 -2.74 2.04 8.45
N TRP A 8 -4.01 2.43 8.50
CA TRP A 8 -5.12 1.78 7.77
C TRP A 8 -5.58 2.69 6.62
N ALA A 9 -5.41 4.00 6.81
CA ALA A 9 -5.51 5.01 5.78
C ALA A 9 -4.60 6.19 6.13
N GLY A 10 -4.30 7.04 5.16
CA GLY A 10 -3.50 8.24 5.38
C GLY A 10 -3.34 9.07 4.12
N MET A 11 -2.78 10.27 4.30
CA MET A 11 -2.36 11.16 3.22
C MET A 11 -1.02 11.79 3.61
N ASN A 12 -0.09 11.92 2.66
CA ASN A 12 1.19 12.60 2.88
C ASN A 12 1.19 14.05 2.40
N GLU A 13 2.27 14.79 2.62
CA GLU A 13 2.38 16.21 2.22
C GLU A 13 2.36 16.44 0.69
N ALA A 14 2.64 15.42 -0.12
CA ALA A 14 2.56 15.50 -1.58
C ALA A 14 1.12 15.38 -2.09
N GLY A 15 0.18 14.98 -1.24
CA GLY A 15 -1.21 14.76 -1.59
C GLY A 15 -1.51 13.35 -2.13
N LEU A 16 -0.61 12.40 -1.90
CA LEU A 16 -0.89 10.97 -2.09
C LEU A 16 -1.73 10.50 -0.90
N ALA A 17 -2.86 9.85 -1.17
CA ALA A 17 -3.75 9.27 -0.18
C ALA A 17 -3.93 7.77 -0.43
N ILE A 18 -3.95 6.99 0.65
CA ILE A 18 -4.17 5.54 0.62
C ILE A 18 -5.22 5.16 1.66
N SER A 19 -6.12 4.25 1.33
CA SER A 19 -7.08 3.66 2.26
C SER A 19 -7.23 2.16 2.03
N THR A 20 -7.35 1.38 3.10
CA THR A 20 -7.67 -0.06 3.07
C THR A 20 -9.17 -0.30 2.98
N MET A 21 -9.59 -1.31 2.23
CA MET A 21 -10.93 -1.88 2.31
C MET A 21 -10.86 -3.42 2.22
N TRP A 22 -11.74 -4.10 2.94
CA TRP A 22 -11.70 -5.57 3.05
C TRP A 22 -11.98 -6.26 1.71
N LEU A 23 -11.17 -7.28 1.39
CA LEU A 23 -11.34 -8.15 0.22
C LEU A 23 -10.88 -9.59 0.56
N GLY A 24 -11.83 -10.50 0.82
CA GLY A 24 -11.54 -11.86 1.30
C GLY A 24 -10.80 -12.75 0.29
N GLU A 25 -10.88 -12.41 -0.99
CA GLU A 25 -10.18 -13.04 -2.09
C GLU A 25 -8.69 -12.70 -2.13
N THR A 26 -8.22 -11.73 -1.34
CA THR A 26 -6.82 -11.28 -1.34
C THR A 26 -5.85 -12.42 -1.06
N ARG A 27 -4.82 -12.55 -1.90
CA ARG A 27 -3.70 -13.48 -1.79
C ARG A 27 -2.40 -12.69 -1.89
N SER A 28 -1.66 -12.61 -0.80
CA SER A 28 -0.35 -11.93 -0.82
C SER A 28 0.62 -12.65 -1.78
N PRO A 29 1.46 -11.91 -2.53
CA PRO A 29 2.44 -12.51 -3.43
C PRO A 29 3.36 -13.48 -2.70
N ALA A 30 3.75 -14.56 -3.39
CA ALA A 30 4.71 -15.53 -2.86
C ALA A 30 6.04 -14.84 -2.48
N PRO A 31 6.78 -15.35 -1.47
CA PRO A 31 8.08 -14.83 -1.13
C PRO A 31 9.07 -14.85 -2.31
N ASP A 32 9.74 -13.72 -2.54
CA ASP A 32 10.81 -13.55 -3.52
C ASP A 32 11.95 -12.68 -2.92
N GLU A 33 12.84 -12.16 -3.76
CA GLU A 33 14.00 -11.35 -3.32
C GLU A 33 13.62 -9.97 -2.76
N ARG A 34 12.39 -9.49 -2.98
CA ARG A 34 11.94 -8.19 -2.49
C ARG A 34 11.74 -8.22 -0.97
N PRO A 35 12.18 -7.19 -0.22
CA PRO A 35 11.90 -7.06 1.20
C PRO A 35 10.38 -7.14 1.49
N PRO A 36 9.95 -8.03 2.41
CA PRO A 36 8.55 -8.15 2.78
C PRO A 36 8.12 -7.05 3.76
N LEU A 37 6.99 -6.43 3.50
CA LEU A 37 6.34 -5.46 4.39
C LEU A 37 4.97 -5.97 4.80
N ALA A 38 4.66 -5.86 6.10
CA ALA A 38 3.29 -6.05 6.58
C ALA A 38 2.39 -4.94 6.01
N SER A 39 1.11 -5.22 5.76
CA SER A 39 0.12 -4.30 5.18
C SER A 39 0.21 -2.85 5.70
N PRO A 40 0.16 -2.58 7.02
CA PRO A 40 0.26 -1.21 7.52
C PRO A 40 1.62 -0.54 7.27
N LEU A 41 2.72 -1.33 7.23
CA LEU A 41 4.05 -0.83 6.89
C LEU A 41 4.21 -0.61 5.39
N TRP A 42 3.52 -1.40 4.56
CA TRP A 42 3.44 -1.16 3.12
C TRP A 42 2.77 0.20 2.86
N ILE A 43 1.62 0.48 3.49
CA ILE A 43 0.95 1.79 3.37
C ILE A 43 1.89 2.92 3.79
N GLN A 44 2.52 2.80 4.96
CA GLN A 44 3.42 3.84 5.45
C GLN A 44 4.63 4.02 4.52
N TYR A 45 5.22 2.95 4.01
CA TYR A 45 6.31 3.02 3.05
C TYR A 45 5.92 3.77 1.78
N GLN A 46 4.71 3.54 1.24
CA GLN A 46 4.22 4.30 0.09
C GLN A 46 4.02 5.79 0.44
N LEU A 47 3.42 6.10 1.59
CA LEU A 47 3.23 7.48 2.03
C LEU A 47 4.55 8.21 2.30
N ASP A 48 5.59 7.51 2.76
CA ASP A 48 6.91 8.08 3.04
C ASP A 48 7.77 8.28 1.77
N THR A 49 7.48 7.54 0.68
CA THR A 49 8.40 7.45 -0.47
C THR A 49 7.80 7.85 -1.82
N CYS A 50 6.49 8.05 -1.92
CA CYS A 50 5.80 8.34 -3.17
C CYS A 50 5.01 9.66 -3.11
N ALA A 51 4.86 10.32 -4.26
CA ALA A 51 3.99 11.48 -4.45
C ALA A 51 2.81 11.18 -5.39
N THR A 52 2.92 10.15 -6.24
CA THR A 52 1.97 9.83 -7.32
C THR A 52 1.52 8.37 -7.28
N VAL A 53 0.38 8.06 -7.90
CA VAL A 53 -0.11 6.69 -8.08
C VAL A 53 0.91 5.84 -8.85
N GLU A 54 1.53 6.39 -9.88
CA GLU A 54 2.53 5.70 -10.71
C GLU A 54 3.76 5.28 -9.91
N GLU A 55 4.24 6.11 -8.98
CA GLU A 55 5.35 5.76 -8.11
C GLU A 55 5.00 4.62 -7.15
N VAL A 56 3.77 4.59 -6.63
CA VAL A 56 3.28 3.47 -5.81
C VAL A 56 3.32 2.16 -6.60
N MET A 57 2.92 2.19 -7.88
CA MET A 57 2.97 1.00 -8.75
C MET A 57 4.41 0.60 -9.08
N ALA A 58 5.28 1.56 -9.33
CA ALA A 58 6.70 1.29 -9.58
C ALA A 58 7.41 0.69 -8.35
N ASN A 59 6.97 1.01 -7.14
CA ASN A 59 7.52 0.47 -5.89
C ASN A 59 7.26 -1.04 -5.70
N ASP A 60 6.31 -1.65 -6.43
CA ASP A 60 6.13 -3.10 -6.39
C ASP A 60 7.42 -3.85 -6.81
N ALA A 61 8.22 -3.28 -7.72
CA ALA A 61 9.51 -3.86 -8.07
C ALA A 61 10.57 -3.81 -6.93
N ARG A 62 10.32 -3.04 -5.86
CA ARG A 62 11.28 -2.77 -4.79
C ARG A 62 10.92 -3.44 -3.46
N VAL A 63 9.64 -3.54 -3.14
CA VAL A 63 9.13 -4.13 -1.88
C VAL A 63 7.91 -4.99 -2.17
N ARG A 64 7.68 -6.00 -1.35
CA ARG A 64 6.54 -6.93 -1.47
C ARG A 64 5.62 -6.78 -0.27
N ILE A 65 4.30 -6.82 -0.48
CA ILE A 65 3.36 -6.97 0.62
C ILE A 65 3.28 -8.43 1.10
N ALA A 66 3.32 -8.65 2.40
CA ALA A 66 3.52 -9.99 2.97
C ALA A 66 2.26 -10.65 3.54
N ASP A 67 1.29 -9.86 4.00
CA ASP A 67 0.15 -10.33 4.82
C ASP A 67 -1.15 -9.55 4.53
N ALA A 68 -1.34 -9.11 3.28
CA ALA A 68 -2.57 -8.43 2.85
C ALA A 68 -3.80 -9.35 2.96
N VAL A 69 -4.85 -8.81 3.57
CA VAL A 69 -6.23 -9.36 3.59
C VAL A 69 -7.25 -8.35 3.02
N ASP A 70 -6.75 -7.21 2.54
CA ASP A 70 -7.48 -6.04 2.07
C ASP A 70 -7.02 -5.70 0.64
N HIS A 71 -7.82 -4.91 -0.06
CA HIS A 71 -7.34 -4.10 -1.18
C HIS A 71 -7.16 -2.63 -0.78
N TYR A 72 -6.48 -1.87 -1.64
CA TYR A 72 -6.07 -0.51 -1.31
C TYR A 72 -6.54 0.46 -2.40
N LEU A 73 -7.27 1.50 -2.02
CA LEU A 73 -7.51 2.65 -2.88
C LEU A 73 -6.34 3.63 -2.71
N VAL A 74 -5.67 3.95 -3.81
CA VAL A 74 -4.59 4.92 -3.89
C VAL A 74 -5.04 6.07 -4.78
N CYS A 75 -4.93 7.31 -4.33
CA CYS A 75 -5.21 8.50 -5.14
C CYS A 75 -4.14 9.56 -4.93
N ASP A 76 -3.90 10.43 -5.91
CA ASP A 76 -2.95 11.54 -5.77
C ASP A 76 -3.55 12.91 -6.13
N ARG A 77 -2.75 13.97 -5.95
CA ARG A 77 -3.18 15.37 -6.13
C ARG A 77 -3.59 15.71 -7.57
N SER A 78 -3.19 14.91 -8.56
CA SER A 78 -3.58 15.11 -9.96
C SER A 78 -5.02 14.66 -10.22
N GLY A 79 -5.61 13.91 -9.29
CA GLY A 79 -6.90 13.25 -9.45
C GLY A 79 -6.79 11.83 -10.01
N ALA A 80 -5.58 11.31 -10.24
CA ALA A 80 -5.36 9.90 -10.56
C ALA A 80 -5.73 9.03 -9.36
N CYS A 81 -6.35 7.88 -9.62
CA CYS A 81 -6.68 6.88 -8.61
C CYS A 81 -6.52 5.47 -9.18
N ALA A 82 -6.12 4.53 -8.31
CA ALA A 82 -6.02 3.11 -8.61
C ALA A 82 -6.51 2.26 -7.42
N ALA A 83 -7.13 1.13 -7.73
CA ALA A 83 -7.34 0.05 -6.77
C ALA A 83 -6.20 -0.96 -6.91
N VAL A 84 -5.54 -1.28 -5.79
CA VAL A 84 -4.43 -2.24 -5.73
C VAL A 84 -4.95 -3.50 -5.06
N GLU A 85 -5.02 -4.58 -5.83
CA GLU A 85 -5.58 -5.86 -5.44
C GLU A 85 -4.53 -6.96 -5.66
N PHE A 86 -4.40 -7.87 -4.69
CA PHE A 86 -3.51 -9.01 -4.81
C PHE A 86 -4.37 -10.27 -4.91
N LEU A 87 -4.51 -10.84 -6.11
CA LEU A 87 -5.49 -11.91 -6.38
C LEU A 87 -4.86 -13.27 -6.74
N GLU A 88 -3.62 -13.29 -7.25
CA GLU A 88 -2.92 -14.51 -7.71
C GLU A 88 -1.40 -14.42 -7.50
#